data_AF-A0A382IBN4-F1
#
_entry.id   AF-A0A382IBN4-F1
#
_cell.length_a   1.000
_cell.length_b   1.000
_cell.length_c   1.000
_cell.angle_alpha   90.00
_cell.angle_beta   90.00
_cell.angle_gamma   90.00
#
_symmetry.space_group_name_H-M   'P 1'
#
loop_
_entity.id
_entity.type
_entity.pdbx_description
1 polymer ?
#
loop_
_entity_poly.entity_id
_entity_poly.type
_entity_poly.pdbx_seq_one_letter_code
_entity_poly.pdbx_strand_id
1 'polypeptide(L)' 'MSIIEKNLYKSLNKKNLFETNPVIAVAVSGGPDSIALVFLLENWIRKNKGKLIALIIDHQIR' A
#
# COMPACT_ATOMS: atom_id res chain seq x y z
N MET A 1 -16.44 3.53 -3.73
CA MET A 1 -15.25 2.66 -3.78
C MET A 1 -15.08 2.14 -5.19
N SER A 2 -13.97 2.48 -5.86
CA SER A 2 -13.69 2.10 -7.24
C SER A 2 -13.52 0.58 -7.38
N ILE A 3 -13.59 0.05 -8.61
CA ILE A 3 -13.35 -1.38 -8.85
C ILE A 3 -11.92 -1.79 -8.45
N ILE A 4 -10.95 -0.90 -8.65
CA ILE A 4 -9.55 -1.09 -8.27
C ILE A 4 -9.42 -1.21 -6.74
N GLU A 5 -10.04 -0.30 -6.00
CA GLU A 5 -10.03 -0.35 -4.52
C GLU A 5 -10.66 -1.65 -4.00
N LYS A 6 -11.80 -2.08 -4.57
CA LYS A 6 -12.47 -3.32 -4.18
C LYS A 6 -11.56 -4.54 -4.39
N ASN A 7 -10.91 -4.62 -5.55
CA ASN A 7 -10.03 -5.73 -5.89
C ASN A 7 -8.78 -5.75 -5.00
N LEU A 8 -8.16 -4.60 -4.76
CA LEU A 8 -7.02 -4.49 -3.86
C LEU A 8 -7.40 -4.92 -2.44
N TYR A 9 -8.51 -4.41 -1.91
CA TYR A 9 -8.94 -4.71 -0.54
C TYR A 9 -9.26 -6.20 -0.38
N LYS A 10 -9.86 -6.84 -1.40
CA LYS A 10 -10.07 -8.29 -1.41
C LYS A 10 -8.75 -9.05 -1.30
N SER A 11 -7.69 -8.57 -1.97
CA SER A 11 -6.35 -9.18 -1.89
C SER A 11 -5.70 -8.95 -0.54
N LEU A 12 -5.81 -7.75 0.04
CA LEU A 12 -5.20 -7.39 1.33
C LEU A 12 -5.92 -8.04 2.52
N ASN A 13 -7.24 -8.24 2.43
CA ASN A 13 -8.06 -8.84 3.50
C ASN A 13 -8.01 -10.38 3.49
N LYS A 14 -7.11 -11.00 2.72
CA LYS A 14 -6.88 -12.44 2.83
C LYS A 14 -6.41 -12.77 4.25
N LYS A 15 -6.98 -13.83 4.85
CA LYS A 15 -6.68 -14.22 6.23
C LYS A 15 -5.17 -14.38 6.43
N ASN A 16 -4.68 -13.87 7.56
CA ASN A 16 -3.30 -13.97 8.05
C ASN A 16 -2.22 -13.27 7.18
N LEU A 17 -2.61 -12.40 6.24
CA LEU A 17 -1.63 -11.64 5.46
C LEU A 17 -1.01 -10.49 6.27
N PHE A 18 -1.79 -9.89 7.17
CA PHE A 18 -1.36 -8.79 8.03
C PHE A 18 -1.90 -8.96 9.46
N GLU A 19 -1.18 -8.38 10.41
CA GLU A 19 -1.54 -8.27 11.81
C GLU A 19 -2.71 -7.30 12.05
N THR A 20 -3.23 -7.30 13.27
CA THR A 20 -4.15 -6.23 13.72
C THR A 20 -3.40 -4.91 13.80
N ASN A 21 -3.99 -3.84 13.26
CA ASN A 21 -3.37 -2.52 13.13
C ASN A 21 -2.07 -2.59 12.30
N PRO A 22 -2.18 -2.93 11.00
CA PRO A 22 -1.06 -3.35 10.17
C PRO A 22 -0.02 -2.24 9.98
N VAL A 23 1.27 -2.59 9.97
CA VAL A 23 2.39 -1.73 9.60
C VAL A 23 2.95 -2.21 8.26
N ILE A 24 2.62 -1.50 7.19
CA ILE A 24 3.01 -1.88 5.83
C ILE A 24 4.12 -0.96 5.34
N ALA A 25 5.21 -1.55 4.85
CA ALA A 25 6.21 -0.85 4.05
C ALA A 25 5.94 -1.08 2.55
N VAL A 26 5.83 0.01 1.78
CA VAL A 26 5.63 -0.04 0.32
C VAL A 26 6.84 0.53 -0.39
N ALA A 27 7.36 -0.21 -1.37
CA ALA A 27 8.44 0.27 -2.23
C ALA A 27 7.86 1.24 -3.28
N VAL A 28 8.45 2.43 -3.39
CA VAL A 28 8.00 3.51 -4.27
C VAL A 28 9.13 3.89 -5.22
N SER A 29 8.94 3.60 -6.52
CA SER A 29 9.93 3.91 -7.57
C SER A 29 9.82 5.34 -8.12
N GLY A 30 8.75 6.06 -7.75
CA GLY A 30 8.41 7.37 -8.32
C GLY A 30 7.59 7.27 -9.61
N GLY A 31 7.34 6.07 -10.12
CA GLY A 31 6.43 5.84 -11.25
C GLY A 31 4.95 5.95 -10.85
N PRO A 32 4.05 6.19 -11.82
CA PRO A 32 2.62 6.41 -11.56
C PRO A 32 1.95 5.25 -10.83
N ASP A 33 2.31 4.00 -11.16
CA ASP A 33 1.74 2.82 -10.50
C ASP A 33 2.10 2.76 -9.01
N SER A 34 3.37 3.04 -8.69
CA SER A 34 3.85 3.01 -7.30
C SER A 34 3.22 4.12 -6.46
N ILE A 35 3.02 5.29 -7.05
CA ILE A 35 2.36 6.42 -6.40
C ILE A 35 0.86 6.11 -6.19
N ALA A 36 0.19 5.57 -7.21
CA ALA A 36 -1.21 5.14 -7.09
C ALA A 36 -1.40 4.08 -5.99
N LEU A 37 -0.47 3.12 -5.89
CA LEU A 37 -0.49 2.10 -4.85
C LEU A 37 -0.40 2.70 -3.45
N VAL A 38 0.45 3.72 -3.23
CA VAL A 38 0.54 4.43 -1.94
C VAL A 38 -0.81 4.99 -1.53
N PHE A 39 -1.51 5.69 -2.43
CA PHE A 39 -2.83 6.26 -2.12
C PHE A 39 -3.89 5.20 -1.84
N LEU A 40 -3.89 4.11 -2.60
CA LEU A 40 -4.83 3.01 -2.40
C LEU A 40 -4.57 2.29 -1.06
N LEU A 41 -3.30 2.08 -0.70
CA LEU A 41 -2.89 1.48 0.57
C LEU A 41 -3.19 2.41 1.75
N GLU A 42 -2.96 3.72 1.63
CA GLU A 42 -3.26 4.69 2.68
C GLU A 42 -4.75 4.68 3.07
N ASN A 43 -5.63 4.62 2.06
CA ASN A 43 -7.07 4.49 2.29
C ASN A 43 -7.43 3.19 3.03
N TRP A 44 -6.74 2.08 2.74
CA TRP A 44 -6.94 0.81 3.42
C TRP A 44 -6.38 0.83 4.85
N ILE A 45 -5.16 1.32 5.03
CA ILE A 45 -4.46 1.44 6.30
C ILE A 45 -5.26 2.28 7.30
N ARG A 46 -5.81 3.42 6.88
CA ARG A 46 -6.65 4.27 7.74
C ARG A 46 -7.88 3.54 8.28
N LYS A 47 -8.53 2.71 7.46
CA LYS A 47 -9.68 1.89 7.88
C LYS A 47 -9.28 0.80 8.88
N ASN A 48 -8.05 0.30 8.77
CA ASN A 48 -7.50 -0.75 9.63
C ASN A 48 -6.70 -0.21 10.82
N LYS A 49 -6.69 1.12 11.04
CA LYS A 49 -5.95 1.78 12.14
C LYS A 49 -4.45 1.41 12.16
N GLY A 50 -3.88 1.20 10.97
CA GLY A 50 -2.49 0.81 10.79
C GLY A 50 -1.56 2.00 10.55
N LYS A 51 -0.35 1.68 10.03
CA LYS A 51 0.66 2.65 9.56
C LYS A 51 1.17 2.24 8.18
N LEU A 52 1.42 3.22 7.33
CA LEU A 52 2.05 3.04 6.03
C LEU A 52 3.43 3.72 6.02
N ILE A 53 4.44 3.02 5.50
CA ILE A 53 5.81 3.52 5.34
C ILE A 53 6.16 3.44 3.87
N ALA A 54 6.45 4.57 3.23
CA ALA A 54 6.95 4.60 1.86
C ALA A 54 8.48 4.50 1.85
N LEU A 55 9.01 3.53 1.12
CA LEU A 55 10.44 3.31 0.93
C LEU A 55 10.83 3.69 -0.49
N ILE A 56 11.68 4.71 -0.64
CA ILE A 56 12.23 5.13 -1.92
C ILE A 56 13.70 4.72 -1.95
N ILE A 57 14.11 4.05 -3.03
CA ILE A 57 15.52 3.68 -3.26
C ILE A 57 16.03 4.50 -4.42
N ASP A 58 17.01 5.37 -4.15
CA ASP A 58 17.79 5.99 -5.20
C ASP A 58 18.88 5.01 -5.66
N HIS A 59 18.76 4.53 -6.88
CA HIS A 59 19.68 3.57 -7.46
C HIS A 59 20.94 4.22 -8.06
N GLN A 60 20.99 5.54 -8.25
CA GLN A 60 22.14 6.27 -8.82
C GLN A 60 22.64 5.73 -10.17
N ILE A 61 21.74 5.21 -11.01
CA ILE A 61 22.05 4.66 -12.35
C ILE A 61 21.71 5.68 -13.46
N ARG A 62 21.55 6.94 -13.08
CA ARG A 62 21.35 8.09 -13.97
C ARG A 62 22.24 9.24 -13.53
#